data_AF-A0A1X7UX62-F1
#
_entry.id   AF-A0A1X7UX62-F1
#
_cell.length_a   1.000
_cell.length_b   1.000
_cell.length_c   1.000
_cell.angle_alpha   90.00
_cell.angle_beta   90.00
_cell.angle_gamma   90.00
#
_symmetry.space_group_name_H-M   'P 1'
#
loop_
_entity.id
_entity.type
_entity.pdbx_description
1 polymer ?
#
loop_
_entity_poly.entity_id
_entity_poly.type
_entity_poly.pdbx_seq_one_letter_code
_entity_poly.pdbx_strand_id
1 'polypeptide(L)'
;ADRAAQIVFAAVRFRNSLSDGVLRPEVFHLNPEKSDKSWFNLLRFIPQSFSWYGAYMINAFPLDMVQYKKLFGTTRLPYKERDELVTTSDSRHVIIMRNNHFYEMEVIQSDGSPLLITDIHAQLEAILQDSTPSPSHPLSLLPSLDRTDWAEARQLLVSDSQNALQLEKINSALFVLSLDDTTPTEPKEAMSVFLHNYGLNRLTALKHILQVLNL
;
A
#
# COMPACT_ATOMS: atom_id res chain seq x y z
N ALA A 1 0.45 -11.11 -15.48
CA ALA A 1 1.63 -10.94 -14.58
C ALA A 1 2.40 -9.60 -14.76
N ASP A 2 2.78 -9.22 -15.99
CA ASP A 2 3.58 -8.00 -16.29
C ASP A 2 3.10 -6.71 -15.62
N ARG A 3 1.81 -6.42 -15.72
CA ARG A 3 1.21 -5.21 -15.15
C ARG A 3 1.38 -5.16 -13.63
N ALA A 4 1.23 -6.30 -12.95
CA ALA A 4 1.41 -6.39 -11.51
C ALA A 4 2.86 -6.12 -11.12
N ALA A 5 3.84 -6.66 -11.85
CA ALA A 5 5.25 -6.42 -11.62
C ALA A 5 5.61 -4.92 -11.78
N GLN A 6 5.09 -4.27 -12.82
CA GLN A 6 5.30 -2.83 -13.03
C GLN A 6 4.69 -1.97 -11.91
N ILE A 7 3.48 -2.31 -11.44
CA ILE A 7 2.82 -1.60 -10.35
C ILE A 7 3.62 -1.75 -9.05
N VAL A 8 4.05 -2.96 -8.70
CA VAL A 8 4.89 -3.22 -7.53
C VAL A 8 6.19 -2.43 -7.61
N PHE A 9 6.89 -2.52 -8.74
CA PHE A 9 8.15 -1.80 -8.96
C PHE A 9 7.99 -0.28 -8.85
N ALA A 10 6.93 0.29 -9.45
CA ALA A 10 6.63 1.72 -9.35
C ALA A 10 6.28 2.14 -7.92
N ALA A 11 5.50 1.33 -7.19
CA ALA A 11 5.14 1.60 -5.80
C ALA A 11 6.38 1.61 -4.88
N VAL A 12 7.30 0.66 -5.06
CA VAL A 12 8.57 0.61 -4.31
C VAL A 12 9.45 1.81 -4.65
N ARG A 13 9.57 2.19 -5.93
CA ARG A 13 10.30 3.41 -6.31
C ARG A 13 9.70 4.67 -5.70
N PHE A 14 8.38 4.77 -5.65
CA PHE A 14 7.68 5.89 -5.02
C PHE A 14 7.96 5.92 -3.52
N ARG A 15 7.88 4.77 -2.82
CA ARG A 15 8.23 4.64 -1.41
C ARG A 15 9.65 5.08 -1.13
N ASN A 16 10.63 4.62 -1.91
CA ASN A 16 12.03 5.03 -1.72
C ASN A 16 12.21 6.53 -1.97
N SER A 17 11.62 7.07 -3.04
CA SER A 17 11.66 8.52 -3.32
C SER A 17 11.05 9.36 -2.20
N LEU A 18 9.98 8.87 -1.56
CA LEU A 18 9.34 9.51 -0.41
C LEU A 18 10.24 9.43 0.85
N SER A 19 10.85 8.27 1.09
CA SER A 19 11.77 8.05 2.22
C SER A 19 13.04 8.90 2.11
N ASP A 20 13.59 9.03 0.90
CA ASP A 20 14.81 9.79 0.63
C ASP A 20 14.57 11.30 0.57
N GLY A 21 13.31 11.74 0.64
CA GLY A 21 12.94 13.16 0.56
C GLY A 21 13.17 13.78 -0.82
N VAL A 22 13.29 12.96 -1.86
CA VAL A 22 13.53 13.39 -3.26
C VAL A 22 12.20 13.65 -3.98
N LEU A 23 11.08 13.19 -3.43
CA LEU A 23 9.74 13.47 -3.96
C LEU A 23 9.47 14.98 -3.94
N ARG A 24 8.95 15.50 -5.07
CA ARG A 24 8.57 16.91 -5.16
C ARG A 24 7.46 17.22 -4.15
N PRO A 25 7.47 18.40 -3.52
CA PRO A 25 6.39 18.81 -2.64
C PRO A 25 5.09 18.90 -3.42
N GLU A 26 3.99 18.52 -2.77
CA GLU A 26 2.66 18.71 -3.35
C GLU A 26 2.25 20.18 -3.22
N VAL A 27 2.00 20.82 -4.36
CA VAL A 27 1.74 22.25 -4.43
C VAL A 27 0.55 22.48 -5.35
N PHE A 28 -0.44 23.21 -4.85
CA PHE A 28 -1.56 23.67 -5.66
C PHE A 28 -1.19 25.00 -6.32
N HIS A 29 -1.19 25.02 -7.65
CA HIS A 29 -0.82 26.17 -8.46
C HIS A 29 -2.07 26.83 -9.05
N LEU A 30 -2.36 28.10 -8.69
CA LEU A 30 -3.48 28.83 -9.31
C LEU A 30 -3.24 29.13 -10.80
N ASN A 31 -1.98 29.34 -11.17
CA ASN A 31 -1.56 29.49 -12.56
C ASN A 31 -0.28 28.66 -12.80
N PRO A 32 -0.42 27.42 -13.29
CA PRO A 32 0.71 26.50 -13.50
C PRO A 32 1.77 27.08 -14.43
N GLU A 33 1.35 27.80 -15.49
CA GLU A 33 2.26 28.36 -16.49
C GLU A 33 3.24 29.38 -15.91
N LYS A 34 2.89 30.04 -14.79
CA LYS A 34 3.77 31.00 -14.12
C LYS A 34 4.55 30.37 -12.99
N SER A 35 3.93 29.48 -12.23
CA SER A 35 4.43 29.01 -10.93
C SER A 35 5.15 27.65 -11.00
N ASP A 36 4.88 26.79 -11.98
CA ASP A 36 5.59 25.51 -12.19
C ASP A 36 6.68 25.64 -13.28
N LYS A 37 7.59 26.59 -13.10
CA LYS A 37 8.75 26.78 -13.98
C LYS A 37 10.03 26.35 -13.30
N SER A 38 11.10 26.16 -14.08
CA SER A 38 12.42 25.77 -13.56
C SER A 38 12.96 26.68 -12.44
N TRP A 39 12.54 27.95 -12.38
CA TRP A 39 12.90 28.87 -11.30
C TRP A 39 12.21 28.57 -9.96
N PHE A 40 11.08 27.85 -9.94
CA PHE A 40 10.43 27.37 -8.70
C PHE A 40 11.39 26.50 -7.88
N ASN A 41 12.30 25.79 -8.56
CA ASN A 41 13.35 25.02 -7.91
C ASN A 41 14.35 25.89 -7.12
N LEU A 42 14.34 27.21 -7.27
CA LEU A 42 15.13 28.13 -6.45
C LEU A 42 14.55 28.29 -5.04
N LEU A 43 13.26 27.97 -4.83
CA LEU A 43 12.64 27.95 -3.50
C LEU A 43 13.34 26.95 -2.55
N ARG A 44 14.09 25.97 -3.09
CA ARG A 44 14.92 25.04 -2.30
C ARG A 44 15.94 25.75 -1.41
N PHE A 45 16.36 26.95 -1.79
CA PHE A 45 17.36 27.73 -1.05
C PHE A 45 16.73 28.58 0.07
N ILE A 46 15.41 28.71 0.10
CA ILE A 46 14.69 29.43 1.15
C ILE A 46 14.58 28.51 2.38
N PRO A 47 14.85 29.00 3.60
CA PRO A 47 14.64 28.22 4.82
C PRO A 47 13.19 27.75 4.95
N GLN A 48 12.98 26.56 5.52
CA GLN A 48 11.66 25.93 5.63
C GLN A 48 10.62 26.80 6.37
N SER A 49 11.04 27.65 7.31
CA SER A 49 10.16 28.60 8.01
C SER A 49 9.57 29.68 7.10
N PHE A 50 10.21 29.96 5.96
CA PHE A 50 9.81 31.01 5.01
C PHE A 50 9.36 30.46 3.66
N SER A 51 9.57 29.16 3.39
CA SER A 51 9.26 28.53 2.10
C SER A 51 7.79 28.68 1.71
N TRP A 52 6.87 28.57 2.69
CA TRP A 52 5.44 28.75 2.46
C TRP A 52 5.10 30.18 1.98
N TYR A 53 5.67 31.21 2.60
CA TYR A 53 5.46 32.60 2.19
C TYR A 53 6.04 32.88 0.80
N GLY A 54 7.21 32.30 0.47
CA GLY A 54 7.81 32.37 -0.86
C GLY A 54 6.90 31.79 -1.95
N ALA A 55 6.31 30.62 -1.68
CA ALA A 55 5.33 30.01 -2.57
C ALA A 55 4.03 30.83 -2.68
N TYR A 56 3.55 31.39 -1.57
CA TYR A 56 2.33 32.20 -1.54
C TYR A 56 2.45 33.44 -2.45
N MET A 57 3.59 34.14 -2.43
CA MET A 57 3.83 35.32 -3.28
C MET A 57 3.71 35.05 -4.78
N ILE A 58 3.83 33.78 -5.19
CA ILE A 58 3.79 33.37 -6.59
C ILE A 58 2.50 32.60 -6.92
N ASN A 59 1.48 32.73 -6.06
CA ASN A 59 0.18 32.07 -6.18
C ASN A 59 0.28 30.53 -6.18
N ALA A 60 1.22 30.00 -5.41
CA ALA A 60 1.42 28.57 -5.19
C ALA A 60 1.16 28.22 -3.72
N PHE A 61 0.42 27.15 -3.46
CA PHE A 61 -0.05 26.75 -2.13
C PHE A 61 0.48 25.35 -1.80
N PRO A 62 1.60 25.24 -1.05
CA PRO A 62 2.09 23.95 -0.60
C PRO A 62 1.08 23.25 0.31
N LEU A 63 0.89 21.95 0.10
CA LEU A 63 -0.02 21.11 0.89
C LEU A 63 0.75 20.29 1.94
N ASP A 64 0.04 19.86 2.99
CA ASP A 64 0.62 18.99 4.02
C ASP A 64 0.88 17.58 3.47
N MET A 65 2.08 17.08 3.68
CA MET A 65 2.51 15.74 3.25
C MET A 65 2.75 14.79 4.42
N VAL A 66 2.41 15.15 5.67
CA VAL A 66 2.62 14.27 6.84
C VAL A 66 1.91 12.92 6.68
N GLN A 67 0.74 12.91 6.03
CA GLN A 67 -0.03 11.68 5.80
C GLN A 67 0.63 10.71 4.81
N TYR A 68 1.51 11.19 3.92
CA TYR A 68 2.19 10.34 2.93
C TYR A 68 3.07 9.28 3.60
N LYS A 69 3.62 9.59 4.77
CA LYS A 69 4.40 8.63 5.58
C LYS A 69 3.61 7.39 5.98
N LYS A 70 2.27 7.48 5.99
CA LYS A 70 1.36 6.39 6.33
C LYS A 70 0.91 5.56 5.11
N LEU A 71 1.40 5.86 3.91
CA LEU A 71 1.05 5.11 2.70
C LEU A 71 1.62 3.69 2.74
N PHE A 72 2.84 3.53 3.30
CA PHE A 72 3.57 2.27 3.32
C PHE A 72 3.82 1.77 4.74
N GLY A 73 3.88 0.44 4.88
CA GLY A 73 4.24 -0.23 6.14
C GLY A 73 3.28 0.08 7.28
N THR A 74 2.09 0.60 6.97
CA THR A 74 1.12 1.05 7.97
C THR A 74 -0.11 0.16 7.92
N THR A 75 -0.58 -0.25 9.10
CA THR A 75 -1.82 -1.01 9.24
C THR A 75 -2.65 -0.50 10.40
N ARG A 76 -3.96 -0.73 10.33
CA ARG A 76 -4.90 -0.45 11.42
C ARG A 76 -5.17 -1.72 12.22
N LEU A 77 -4.66 -1.76 13.44
CA LEU A 77 -4.91 -2.85 14.37
C LEU A 77 -6.23 -2.63 15.12
N PRO A 78 -7.10 -3.65 15.18
CA PRO A 78 -8.33 -3.58 15.95
C PRO A 78 -8.07 -3.72 17.44
N TYR A 79 -8.72 -2.87 18.24
CA TYR A 79 -8.75 -2.96 19.70
C TYR A 79 -10.16 -2.68 20.22
N LYS A 80 -10.49 -3.17 21.42
CA LYS A 80 -11.84 -3.09 21.99
C LYS A 80 -12.39 -1.66 22.12
N GLU A 81 -11.55 -0.71 22.50
CA GLU A 81 -11.99 0.68 22.70
C GLU A 81 -11.69 1.56 21.49
N ARG A 82 -10.46 1.51 20.99
CA ARG A 82 -10.00 2.36 19.89
C ARG A 82 -8.90 1.67 19.12
N ASP A 83 -9.11 1.58 17.81
CA ASP A 83 -8.10 1.08 16.89
C ASP A 83 -6.82 1.91 16.89
N GLU A 84 -5.72 1.26 16.57
CA GLU A 84 -4.40 1.89 16.48
C GLU A 84 -3.87 1.84 15.06
N LEU A 85 -3.23 2.92 14.62
CA LEU A 85 -2.43 2.93 13.40
C LEU A 85 -0.99 2.62 13.76
N VAL A 86 -0.51 1.47 13.32
CA VAL A 86 0.87 1.02 13.54
C VAL A 86 1.63 1.13 12.23
N THR A 87 2.79 1.79 12.27
CA THR A 87 3.68 1.99 11.11
C THR A 87 5.02 1.31 11.39
N THR A 88 5.45 0.45 10.45
CA THR A 88 6.75 -0.22 10.45
C THR A 88 7.64 0.45 9.40
N SER A 89 8.68 1.16 9.84
CA SER A 89 9.58 1.90 8.93
C SER A 89 10.48 0.98 8.10
N ASP A 90 10.87 -0.16 8.66
CA ASP A 90 11.97 -0.99 8.15
C ASP A 90 11.48 -2.17 7.30
N SER A 91 10.20 -2.15 6.91
CA SER A 91 9.60 -3.18 6.07
C SER A 91 10.19 -3.19 4.67
N ARG A 92 10.46 -4.40 4.17
CA ARG A 92 11.05 -4.64 2.84
C ARG A 92 10.20 -5.57 1.96
N HIS A 93 9.13 -6.11 2.51
CA HIS A 93 8.28 -7.09 1.85
C HIS A 93 6.89 -6.51 1.56
N VAL A 94 6.23 -7.13 0.59
CA VAL A 94 4.82 -6.93 0.29
C VAL A 94 4.08 -8.23 0.55
N ILE A 95 2.78 -8.12 0.79
CA ILE A 95 1.91 -9.28 0.87
C ILE A 95 1.10 -9.37 -0.40
N ILE A 96 1.13 -10.53 -1.04
CA ILE A 96 0.34 -10.82 -2.22
C ILE A 96 -0.83 -11.69 -1.78
N MET A 97 -2.02 -11.32 -2.22
CA MET A 97 -3.24 -12.08 -2.00
C MET A 97 -3.67 -12.69 -3.33
N ARG A 98 -3.82 -14.01 -3.35
CA ARG A 98 -4.40 -14.73 -4.48
C ARG A 98 -5.24 -15.88 -3.97
N ASN A 99 -6.48 -15.97 -4.44
CA ASN A 99 -7.41 -17.04 -4.07
C ASN A 99 -7.57 -17.21 -2.53
N ASN A 100 -7.58 -16.10 -1.80
CA ASN A 100 -7.64 -16.03 -0.32
C ASN A 100 -6.40 -16.57 0.42
N HIS A 101 -5.32 -16.89 -0.29
CA HIS A 101 -4.01 -17.20 0.30
C HIS A 101 -3.14 -15.95 0.39
N PHE A 102 -2.23 -15.94 1.37
CA PHE A 102 -1.28 -14.86 1.59
C PHE A 102 0.13 -15.35 1.23
N TYR A 103 0.83 -14.59 0.41
CA TYR A 103 2.21 -14.85 0.04
C TYR A 103 3.07 -13.65 0.44
N GLU A 104 4.22 -13.91 1.04
CA GLU A 104 5.22 -12.90 1.38
C GLU A 104 6.23 -12.80 0.23
N MET A 105 6.51 -11.58 -0.24
CA MET A 105 7.51 -11.33 -1.26
C MET A 105 8.40 -10.16 -0.85
N GLU A 106 9.71 -10.39 -0.71
CA GLU A 106 10.67 -9.31 -0.53
C GLU A 106 10.82 -8.51 -1.84
N VAL A 107 10.70 -7.18 -1.75
CA VAL A 107 10.76 -6.26 -2.90
C VAL A 107 11.82 -5.19 -2.76
N ILE A 108 12.44 -5.10 -1.58
CA ILE A 108 13.58 -4.24 -1.29
C ILE A 108 14.74 -5.13 -0.80
N GLN A 109 15.90 -4.96 -1.42
CA GLN A 109 17.10 -5.71 -1.08
C GLN A 109 17.73 -5.23 0.23
N SER A 110 18.72 -5.97 0.73
CA SER A 110 19.42 -5.63 1.98
C SER A 110 20.14 -4.28 1.96
N ASP A 111 20.53 -3.79 0.78
CA ASP A 111 21.15 -2.49 0.55
C ASP A 111 20.13 -1.34 0.40
N GLY A 112 18.83 -1.62 0.47
CA GLY A 112 17.75 -0.66 0.29
C GLY A 112 17.33 -0.42 -1.17
N SER A 113 18.01 -1.04 -2.14
CA SER A 113 17.65 -0.94 -3.55
C SER A 113 16.37 -1.75 -3.87
N PRO A 114 15.55 -1.31 -4.83
CA PRO A 114 14.41 -2.12 -5.28
C PRO A 114 14.90 -3.41 -5.94
N LEU A 115 14.12 -4.48 -5.81
CA LEU A 115 14.35 -5.70 -6.56
C LEU A 115 14.17 -5.45 -8.07
N LEU A 116 14.88 -6.20 -8.91
CA LEU A 116 14.73 -6.10 -10.36
C LEU A 116 13.31 -6.50 -10.77
N ILE A 117 12.78 -5.78 -11.77
CA ILE A 117 11.42 -6.05 -12.26
C ILE A 117 11.26 -7.48 -12.80
N THR A 118 12.32 -8.07 -13.36
CA THR A 118 12.35 -9.45 -13.83
C THR A 118 12.17 -10.46 -12.70
N ASP A 119 12.77 -10.19 -11.55
CA ASP A 119 12.71 -11.08 -10.39
C ASP A 119 11.35 -10.96 -9.69
N ILE A 120 10.79 -9.74 -9.63
CA ILE A 120 9.42 -9.50 -9.18
C ILE A 120 8.44 -10.25 -10.10
N HIS A 121 8.63 -10.14 -11.42
CA HIS A 121 7.79 -10.84 -12.39
C HIS A 121 7.84 -12.37 -12.20
N ALA A 122 9.04 -12.95 -12.10
CA ALA A 122 9.21 -14.38 -11.91
C ALA A 122 8.52 -14.90 -10.63
N GLN A 123 8.63 -14.15 -9.52
CA GLN A 123 7.96 -14.50 -8.26
C GLN A 123 6.43 -14.39 -8.37
N LEU A 124 5.92 -13.34 -9.03
CA LEU A 124 4.48 -13.20 -9.29
C LEU A 124 3.94 -14.31 -10.19
N GLU A 125 4.71 -14.71 -11.20
CA GLU A 125 4.36 -15.81 -12.09
C GLU A 125 4.30 -17.15 -11.35
N ALA A 126 5.25 -17.42 -10.45
CA ALA A 126 5.21 -18.60 -9.58
C ALA A 126 3.95 -18.61 -8.69
N ILE A 127 3.59 -17.46 -8.11
CA ILE A 127 2.35 -17.33 -7.31
C ILE A 127 1.11 -17.52 -8.17
N LEU A 128 1.12 -17.08 -9.44
CA LEU A 128 0.01 -17.28 -10.38
C LEU A 128 -0.14 -18.73 -10.86
N GLN A 129 0.94 -19.51 -10.82
CA GLN A 129 0.90 -20.93 -11.15
C GLN A 129 0.42 -21.81 -9.99
N ASP A 130 0.32 -21.26 -8.76
CA ASP A 130 -0.20 -21.99 -7.61
C ASP A 130 -1.67 -22.41 -7.84
N SER A 131 -1.95 -23.71 -7.85
CA SER A 131 -3.30 -24.25 -8.08
C SER A 131 -4.02 -24.62 -6.78
N THR A 132 -3.49 -24.21 -5.62
CA THR A 132 -4.07 -24.50 -4.32
C THR A 132 -5.51 -23.96 -4.26
N PRO A 133 -6.50 -24.81 -3.93
CA PRO A 133 -7.89 -24.37 -3.83
C PRO A 133 -8.06 -23.35 -2.71
N SER A 134 -9.09 -22.51 -2.81
CA SER A 134 -9.39 -21.52 -1.77
C SER A 134 -9.63 -22.25 -0.44
N PRO A 135 -9.08 -21.73 0.67
CA PRO A 135 -9.41 -22.26 2.00
C PRO A 135 -10.91 -22.16 2.26
N SER A 136 -11.45 -23.10 3.03
CA SER A 136 -12.86 -23.10 3.44
C SER A 136 -13.22 -21.92 4.35
N HIS A 137 -12.23 -21.38 5.07
CA HIS A 137 -12.39 -20.26 6.00
C HIS A 137 -11.36 -19.16 5.67
N PRO A 138 -11.68 -18.23 4.77
CA PRO A 138 -10.75 -17.19 4.35
C PRO A 138 -10.55 -16.13 5.46
N LEU A 139 -9.32 -15.99 5.95
CA LEU A 139 -8.97 -14.98 6.97
C LEU A 139 -9.13 -13.53 6.46
N SER A 140 -9.14 -13.34 5.13
CA SER A 140 -9.36 -12.05 4.48
C SER A 140 -10.70 -11.40 4.81
N LEU A 141 -11.69 -12.20 5.23
CA LEU A 141 -13.02 -11.70 5.58
C LEU A 141 -13.08 -11.10 6.99
N LEU A 142 -12.24 -11.54 7.92
CA LEU A 142 -12.32 -11.12 9.32
C LEU A 142 -12.19 -9.59 9.51
N PRO A 143 -11.32 -8.88 8.77
CA PRO A 143 -11.26 -7.43 8.81
C PRO A 143 -12.53 -6.69 8.35
N SER A 144 -13.50 -7.37 7.71
CA SER A 144 -14.78 -6.78 7.32
C SER A 144 -15.86 -6.88 8.39
N LEU A 145 -15.61 -7.59 9.49
CA LEU A 145 -16.53 -7.65 10.63
C LEU A 145 -16.63 -6.29 11.34
N ASP A 146 -17.58 -6.19 12.28
CA ASP A 146 -17.59 -5.05 13.21
C ASP A 146 -16.23 -4.93 13.93
N ARG A 147 -15.85 -3.71 14.30
CA ARG A 147 -14.54 -3.45 14.91
C ARG A 147 -14.36 -4.20 16.22
N THR A 148 -15.42 -4.37 17.00
CA THR A 148 -15.39 -5.10 18.27
C THR A 148 -15.19 -6.58 18.01
N ASP A 149 -15.98 -7.15 17.10
CA ASP A 149 -15.88 -8.57 16.72
C ASP A 149 -14.52 -8.89 16.10
N TRP A 150 -13.99 -8.01 15.25
CA TRP A 150 -12.66 -8.17 14.67
C TRP A 150 -11.56 -8.08 15.73
N ALA A 151 -11.69 -7.19 16.72
CA ALA A 151 -10.74 -7.12 17.83
C ALA A 151 -10.71 -8.42 18.63
N GLU A 152 -11.86 -9.01 18.91
CA GLU A 152 -11.97 -10.29 19.63
C GLU A 152 -11.43 -11.46 18.78
N ALA A 153 -11.84 -11.57 17.52
CA ALA A 153 -11.34 -12.59 16.61
C ALA A 153 -9.81 -12.50 16.43
N ARG A 154 -9.25 -11.29 16.33
CA ARG A 154 -7.80 -11.10 16.25
C ARG A 154 -7.10 -11.51 17.53
N GLN A 155 -7.67 -11.25 18.71
CA GLN A 155 -7.10 -11.71 19.98
C GLN A 155 -7.01 -13.24 20.03
N LEU A 156 -8.05 -13.94 19.54
CA LEU A 156 -8.03 -15.40 19.42
C LEU A 156 -6.95 -15.87 18.44
N LEU A 157 -6.79 -15.22 17.29
CA LEU A 157 -5.74 -15.58 16.33
C LEU A 157 -4.33 -15.41 16.91
N VAL A 158 -4.07 -14.29 17.58
CA VAL A 158 -2.75 -13.98 18.16
C VAL A 158 -2.42 -14.83 19.39
N SER A 159 -3.42 -15.52 19.98
CA SER A 159 -3.17 -16.46 21.09
C SER A 159 -2.29 -17.65 20.68
N ASP A 160 -2.28 -18.01 19.39
CA ASP A 160 -1.33 -18.94 18.80
C ASP A 160 -0.06 -18.20 18.34
N SER A 161 1.10 -18.63 18.82
CA SER A 161 2.38 -17.98 18.51
C SER A 161 2.75 -18.01 17.03
N GLN A 162 2.37 -19.06 16.29
CA GLN A 162 2.64 -19.14 14.85
C GLN A 162 1.78 -18.14 14.10
N ASN A 163 0.49 -18.07 14.44
CA ASN A 163 -0.43 -17.09 13.85
C ASN A 163 -0.03 -15.66 14.18
N ALA A 164 0.47 -15.41 15.41
CA ALA A 164 0.98 -14.10 15.79
C ALA A 164 2.12 -13.64 14.88
N LEU A 165 3.11 -14.52 14.61
CA LEU A 165 4.23 -14.23 13.70
C LEU A 165 3.75 -13.98 12.27
N GLN A 166 2.80 -14.79 11.76
CA GLN A 166 2.25 -14.58 10.42
C GLN A 166 1.45 -13.28 10.31
N LEU A 167 0.66 -12.94 11.33
CA LEU A 167 -0.06 -11.67 11.39
C LEU A 167 0.90 -10.49 11.48
N GLU A 168 2.02 -10.61 12.18
CA GLU A 168 3.06 -9.58 12.22
C GLU A 168 3.67 -9.34 10.83
N LYS A 169 3.99 -10.40 10.09
CA LYS A 169 4.43 -10.29 8.68
C LYS A 169 3.40 -9.60 7.83
N ILE A 170 2.12 -9.97 7.98
CA ILE A 170 1.04 -9.30 7.28
C ILE A 170 1.04 -7.82 7.66
N ASN A 171 0.98 -7.48 8.94
CA ASN A 171 0.85 -6.12 9.48
C ASN A 171 2.02 -5.19 9.11
N SER A 172 3.23 -5.70 9.06
CA SER A 172 4.45 -4.95 8.72
C SER A 172 4.63 -4.73 7.22
N ALA A 173 3.93 -5.45 6.35
CA ALA A 173 4.10 -5.35 4.89
C ALA A 173 3.94 -3.91 4.36
N LEU A 174 4.75 -3.55 3.35
CA LEU A 174 4.72 -2.23 2.73
C LEU A 174 3.33 -1.88 2.19
N PHE A 175 2.71 -2.82 1.48
CA PHE A 175 1.34 -2.74 0.98
C PHE A 175 0.86 -4.16 0.66
N VAL A 176 -0.43 -4.28 0.30
CA VAL A 176 -1.03 -5.55 -0.13
C VAL A 176 -1.33 -5.48 -1.63
N LEU A 177 -0.91 -6.51 -2.38
CA LEU A 177 -1.24 -6.69 -3.79
C LEU A 177 -2.30 -7.78 -3.92
N SER A 178 -3.50 -7.44 -4.37
CA SER A 178 -4.55 -8.43 -4.68
C SER A 178 -4.50 -8.81 -6.15
N LEU A 179 -4.28 -10.11 -6.41
CA LEU A 179 -4.28 -10.74 -7.71
C LEU A 179 -5.62 -11.47 -7.90
N ASP A 180 -6.52 -10.88 -8.68
CA ASP A 180 -7.86 -11.42 -8.92
C ASP A 180 -8.01 -11.95 -10.34
N ASP A 181 -8.61 -13.14 -10.45
CA ASP A 181 -8.90 -13.80 -11.73
C ASP A 181 -10.18 -13.27 -12.39
N THR A 182 -10.87 -12.30 -11.77
CA THR A 182 -12.11 -11.73 -12.28
C THR A 182 -11.87 -10.71 -13.39
N THR A 183 -12.58 -10.85 -14.50
CA THR A 183 -12.64 -9.88 -15.59
C THR A 183 -14.02 -9.22 -15.62
N PRO A 184 -14.22 -8.12 -14.87
CA PRO A 184 -15.51 -7.44 -14.87
C PRO A 184 -15.79 -6.88 -16.26
N THR A 185 -17.00 -7.14 -16.77
CA THR A 185 -17.43 -6.71 -18.10
C THR A 185 -18.20 -5.41 -18.05
N GLU A 186 -18.87 -5.14 -16.94
CA GLU A 186 -19.66 -3.93 -16.72
C GLU A 186 -19.00 -2.98 -15.69
N PRO A 187 -19.17 -1.66 -15.83
CA PRO A 187 -18.65 -0.70 -14.85
C PRO A 187 -19.16 -0.94 -13.42
N LYS A 188 -20.42 -1.37 -13.27
CA LYS A 188 -21.02 -1.69 -11.97
C LYS A 188 -20.34 -2.89 -11.31
N GLU A 189 -20.04 -3.91 -12.11
CA GLU A 189 -19.32 -5.10 -11.67
C GLU A 189 -17.89 -4.74 -11.26
N ALA A 190 -17.18 -3.96 -12.08
CA ALA A 190 -15.84 -3.47 -11.76
C ALA A 190 -15.85 -2.67 -10.45
N MET A 191 -16.84 -1.80 -10.25
CA MET A 191 -17.00 -1.05 -9.02
C MET A 191 -17.20 -1.98 -7.81
N SER A 192 -18.06 -2.99 -7.88
CA SER A 192 -18.26 -3.97 -6.80
C SER A 192 -16.97 -4.73 -6.47
N VAL A 193 -16.23 -5.17 -7.50
CA VAL A 193 -14.93 -5.84 -7.36
C VAL A 193 -13.91 -4.92 -6.66
N PHE A 194 -13.79 -3.66 -7.09
CA PHE A 194 -12.87 -2.69 -6.51
C PHE A 194 -13.30 -2.13 -5.15
N LEU A 195 -14.59 -2.19 -4.79
CA LEU A 195 -15.07 -1.71 -3.48
C LEU A 195 -14.98 -2.78 -2.40
N HIS A 196 -15.46 -3.99 -2.67
CA HIS A 196 -15.55 -5.03 -1.64
C HIS A 196 -15.16 -6.43 -2.10
N ASN A 197 -15.11 -6.71 -3.42
CA ASN A 197 -14.78 -8.03 -3.98
C ASN A 197 -15.52 -9.21 -3.31
N TYR A 198 -16.77 -8.97 -2.92
CA TYR A 198 -17.60 -9.91 -2.14
C TYR A 198 -16.93 -10.47 -0.86
N GLY A 199 -16.00 -9.73 -0.26
CA GLY A 199 -15.27 -10.13 0.96
C GLY A 199 -14.12 -11.11 0.73
N LEU A 200 -13.85 -11.48 -0.53
CA LEU A 200 -12.79 -12.40 -0.90
C LEU A 200 -11.55 -11.64 -1.40
N ASN A 201 -10.38 -12.26 -1.18
CA ASN A 201 -9.08 -11.84 -1.68
C ASN A 201 -8.69 -10.37 -1.38
N ARG A 202 -9.23 -9.82 -0.29
CA ARG A 202 -9.03 -8.42 0.12
C ARG A 202 -8.82 -8.30 1.62
N LEU A 203 -7.85 -7.50 2.04
CA LEU A 203 -7.59 -7.20 3.46
C LEU A 203 -8.00 -5.75 3.77
N THR A 204 -9.23 -5.52 4.25
CA THR A 204 -9.80 -4.17 4.46
C THR A 204 -9.21 -3.35 5.62
N ALA A 205 -8.31 -3.92 6.42
CA ALA A 205 -7.67 -3.22 7.55
C ALA A 205 -6.61 -2.21 7.09
N LEU A 206 -7.02 -0.97 6.77
CA LEU A 206 -6.20 0.20 6.35
C LEU A 206 -4.76 -0.16 5.94
N LYS A 207 -4.65 -0.92 4.85
CA LYS A 207 -3.44 -1.00 4.04
C LYS A 207 -3.80 -0.44 2.68
N HIS A 208 -2.84 0.19 2.03
CA HIS A 208 -2.98 0.45 0.62
C HIS A 208 -3.05 -0.90 -0.09
N ILE A 209 -4.22 -1.19 -0.67
CA ILE A 209 -4.43 -2.39 -1.48
C ILE A 209 -4.28 -1.95 -2.92
N LEU A 210 -3.27 -2.48 -3.59
CA LEU A 210 -3.14 -2.38 -5.04
C LEU A 210 -3.83 -3.60 -5.62
N GLN A 211 -4.92 -3.39 -6.35
CA GLN A 211 -5.68 -4.46 -6.96
C GLN A 211 -5.36 -4.52 -8.46
N VAL A 212 -4.93 -5.69 -8.92
CA VAL A 212 -4.67 -5.95 -10.33
C VAL A 212 -5.70 -6.95 -10.80
N LEU A 213 -6.61 -6.46 -11.64
CA LEU A 213 -7.58 -7.30 -12.34
C LEU A 213 -6.97 -7.81 -13.63
N ASN A 214 -7.37 -9.03 -14.00
CA ASN A 214 -7.05 -9.68 -15.28
C ASN A 214 -5.54 -9.95 -15.42
N LEU A 215 -5.11 -11.13 -14.97
CA LEU A 215 -3.71 -11.56 -14.95
C LEU A 215 -3.35 -12.55 -16.04
#